data_AF-A0AAE0CYI6-F1
#
_entry.id   AF-A0AAE0CYI6-F1
#
_cell.length_a   1.000
_cell.length_b   1.000
_cell.length_c   1.000
_cell.angle_alpha   90.00
_cell.angle_beta   90.00
_cell.angle_gamma   90.00
#
_symmetry.space_group_name_H-M   'P 1'
#
loop_
_entity.id
_entity.type
_entity.pdbx_description
1 polymer ?
#
loop_
_entity_poly.entity_id
_entity_poly.type
_entity_poly.pdbx_seq_one_letter_code
_entity_poly.pdbx_strand_id
1 'polypeptide(L)'
;MLDQIHPDLPEQDPADHNNYILGHIQGHNIVIACLPAGIHGTTTAATVAKDLLRTFKSIRFGLLVGIGGGAPSRTNDIRLGDVVVSQPTGTSGGAIQYDRGKTVQDGEFQRTGSLNSPPQVLLTGLGRLQAEHMTKDSKIPQYLSELVQKSPKMMKKKFSYQGSSNDCLYQAEYEHIERDSTCDQCERTHTIQREARDDTDPVIHYGTIASGNQVIKHGKTRDQMAKELGALCCEMEAAGLQDFPCLVVRGICDYADSHKNKLWQEYAAAKAAAFTKELLSVIRPNRVLGEKPIQELVSVVKFRSNSLLSTGAQSKFHSPVCRPSLMSKSRMLQDRPIDLPVIYEARYDSLNVKDSPRCEIGTRVRIQDIIYHWTEDDSGEPLFWLAGPAGTGKSTIARTIADTLDGENRLVSGYFFKRGEQGRNDTIRLFPTLAAQLSEAIPAFKYCLHNLPETSLRLGTGC
;
A
#
# COMPACT_ATOMS: atom_id res chain seq x y z
N MET A 1 -25.92 -4.02 3.28
CA MET A 1 -25.31 -2.68 3.11
C MET A 1 -25.33 -2.19 1.67
N LEU A 2 -25.26 -3.06 0.65
CA LEU A 2 -25.49 -2.71 -0.76
C LEU A 2 -26.79 -1.89 -0.94
N ASP A 3 -26.75 -0.90 -1.81
CA ASP A 3 -27.92 -0.12 -2.22
C ASP A 3 -28.79 -0.95 -3.20
N GLN A 4 -28.13 -1.68 -4.09
CA GLN A 4 -28.73 -2.64 -5.02
C GLN A 4 -27.87 -3.90 -5.11
N ILE A 5 -28.51 -5.06 -5.23
CA ILE A 5 -27.87 -6.35 -5.51
C ILE A 5 -28.07 -6.65 -7.00
N HIS A 6 -27.00 -7.07 -7.68
CA HIS A 6 -27.02 -7.51 -9.07
C HIS A 6 -27.17 -9.03 -9.15
N PRO A 7 -27.62 -9.60 -10.29
CA PRO A 7 -27.62 -11.05 -10.50
C PRO A 7 -26.22 -11.66 -10.36
N ASP A 8 -26.17 -12.93 -9.99
CA ASP A 8 -24.92 -13.70 -9.91
C ASP A 8 -24.25 -13.82 -11.28
N LEU A 9 -22.94 -14.10 -11.28
CA LEU A 9 -22.23 -14.38 -12.52
C LEU A 9 -22.78 -15.65 -13.18
N PRO A 10 -23.15 -15.60 -14.47
CA PRO A 10 -23.59 -16.80 -15.17
C PRO A 10 -22.43 -17.79 -15.39
N GLU A 11 -21.21 -17.27 -15.56
CA GLU A 11 -19.99 -18.04 -15.76
C GLU A 11 -18.83 -17.39 -15.01
N GLN A 12 -17.94 -18.23 -14.47
CA GLN A 12 -16.73 -17.84 -13.74
C GLN A 12 -15.58 -18.74 -14.18
N ASP A 13 -14.35 -18.25 -14.06
CA ASP A 13 -13.16 -19.05 -14.34
C ASP A 13 -13.16 -20.34 -13.47
N PRO A 14 -13.02 -21.54 -14.06
CA PRO A 14 -13.09 -22.80 -13.30
C PRO A 14 -12.05 -22.94 -12.18
N ALA A 15 -10.97 -22.15 -12.21
CA ALA A 15 -9.94 -22.14 -11.19
C ALA A 15 -10.16 -21.06 -10.11
N ASP A 16 -11.20 -20.22 -10.26
CA ASP A 16 -11.68 -19.31 -9.21
C ASP A 16 -12.73 -20.03 -8.36
N HIS A 17 -12.43 -20.19 -7.07
CA HIS A 17 -13.30 -20.91 -6.12
C HIS A 17 -14.07 -19.96 -5.20
N ASN A 18 -14.00 -18.65 -5.43
CA ASN A 18 -14.74 -17.69 -4.65
C ASN A 18 -16.23 -17.75 -5.00
N ASN A 19 -17.05 -17.36 -4.03
CA ASN A 19 -18.45 -17.01 -4.24
C ASN A 19 -18.61 -15.50 -4.09
N TYR A 20 -19.28 -14.86 -5.04
CA TYR A 20 -19.39 -13.41 -5.11
C TYR A 20 -20.81 -12.92 -4.85
N ILE A 21 -20.92 -11.79 -4.15
CA ILE A 21 -22.13 -10.96 -4.16
C ILE A 21 -21.82 -9.71 -4.96
N LEU A 22 -22.61 -9.48 -6.01
CA LEU A 22 -22.47 -8.33 -6.89
C LEU A 22 -23.49 -7.26 -6.53
N GLY A 23 -23.10 -5.99 -6.66
CA GLY A 23 -24.04 -4.92 -6.42
C GLY A 23 -23.46 -3.52 -6.57
N HIS A 24 -24.11 -2.59 -5.90
CA HIS A 24 -23.82 -1.17 -5.99
C HIS A 24 -23.88 -0.49 -4.63
N ILE A 25 -22.96 0.45 -4.39
CA ILE A 25 -22.98 1.36 -3.24
C ILE A 25 -22.60 2.75 -3.73
N GLN A 26 -23.44 3.76 -3.50
CA GLN A 26 -23.10 5.18 -3.65
C GLN A 26 -22.48 5.56 -5.02
N GLY A 27 -22.93 4.91 -6.10
CA GLY A 27 -22.42 5.16 -7.46
C GLY A 27 -21.32 4.21 -7.91
N HIS A 28 -20.82 3.33 -7.03
CA HIS A 28 -19.73 2.40 -7.30
C HIS A 28 -20.26 0.98 -7.54
N ASN A 29 -19.70 0.28 -8.54
CA ASN A 29 -19.91 -1.15 -8.70
C ASN A 29 -19.05 -1.90 -7.69
N ILE A 30 -19.68 -2.81 -6.93
CA ILE A 30 -19.04 -3.54 -5.83
C ILE A 30 -19.10 -5.04 -6.12
N VAL A 31 -17.97 -5.70 -5.88
CA VAL A 31 -17.84 -7.15 -5.83
C VAL A 31 -17.43 -7.51 -4.41
N ILE A 32 -18.22 -8.35 -3.74
CA ILE A 32 -17.93 -8.82 -2.38
C ILE A 32 -17.56 -10.29 -2.48
N ALA A 33 -16.38 -10.65 -1.97
CA ALA A 33 -15.97 -12.03 -1.73
C ALA A 33 -15.79 -12.24 -0.22
N CYS A 34 -16.27 -13.37 0.29
CA CYS A 34 -16.04 -13.79 1.67
C CYS A 34 -14.97 -14.88 1.71
N LEU A 35 -14.22 -14.94 2.81
CA LEU A 35 -13.33 -16.08 3.05
C LEU A 35 -14.16 -17.37 3.16
N PRO A 36 -13.61 -18.52 2.75
CA PRO A 36 -14.28 -19.81 2.91
C PRO A 36 -14.71 -20.06 4.35
N ALA A 37 -15.89 -20.65 4.53
CA ALA A 37 -16.45 -20.89 5.86
C ALA A 37 -15.48 -21.69 6.75
N GLY A 38 -15.17 -21.15 7.93
CA GLY A 38 -14.27 -21.78 8.90
C GLY A 38 -12.77 -21.60 8.61
N ILE A 39 -12.39 -20.99 7.48
CA ILE A 39 -10.98 -20.79 7.10
C ILE A 39 -10.66 -19.29 7.13
N HIS A 40 -9.63 -18.93 7.87
CA HIS A 40 -9.15 -17.56 8.03
C HIS A 40 -7.61 -17.51 7.91
N GLY A 41 -7.03 -16.33 8.03
CA GLY A 41 -5.59 -16.13 7.93
C GLY A 41 -5.13 -15.53 6.60
N THR A 42 -3.85 -15.15 6.59
CA THR A 42 -3.23 -14.35 5.53
C THR A 42 -3.22 -15.06 4.18
N THR A 43 -2.88 -16.36 4.14
CA THR A 43 -2.85 -17.16 2.90
C THR A 43 -4.21 -17.24 2.23
N THR A 44 -5.26 -17.43 3.02
CA THR A 44 -6.64 -17.54 2.52
C THR A 44 -7.10 -16.20 1.94
N ALA A 45 -6.83 -15.10 2.65
CA ALA A 45 -7.12 -13.75 2.15
C ALA A 45 -6.41 -13.45 0.82
N ALA A 46 -5.14 -13.84 0.69
CA ALA A 46 -4.38 -13.68 -0.54
C ALA A 46 -4.97 -14.49 -1.71
N THR A 47 -5.39 -15.73 -1.47
CA THR A 47 -6.04 -16.58 -2.49
C THR A 47 -7.36 -15.98 -2.94
N VAL A 48 -8.22 -15.56 -2.00
CA VAL A 48 -9.50 -14.92 -2.34
C VAL A 48 -9.27 -13.66 -3.17
N ALA A 49 -8.34 -12.78 -2.77
CA ALA A 49 -8.03 -11.57 -3.53
C ALA A 49 -7.47 -11.87 -4.93
N LYS A 50 -6.60 -12.88 -5.06
CA LYS A 50 -6.04 -13.31 -6.35
C LYS A 50 -7.14 -13.79 -7.30
N ASP A 51 -8.05 -14.62 -6.83
CA ASP A 51 -9.13 -15.18 -7.63
C ASP A 51 -10.18 -14.11 -7.98
N LEU A 52 -10.46 -13.19 -7.04
CA LEU A 52 -11.26 -11.97 -7.28
C LEU A 52 -10.68 -11.12 -8.40
N LEU A 53 -9.37 -10.91 -8.42
CA LEU A 53 -8.74 -10.22 -9.55
C LEU A 53 -8.80 -11.07 -10.82
N ARG A 54 -8.64 -12.39 -10.74
CA ARG A 54 -8.72 -13.28 -11.91
C ARG A 54 -10.04 -13.08 -12.66
N THR A 55 -11.16 -13.06 -11.95
CA THR A 55 -12.48 -12.89 -12.57
C THR A 55 -12.78 -11.44 -12.92
N PHE A 56 -12.48 -10.49 -12.02
CA PHE A 56 -12.83 -9.08 -12.22
C PHE A 56 -11.63 -8.23 -12.58
N LYS A 57 -11.44 -8.04 -13.88
CA LYS A 57 -10.35 -7.24 -14.48
C LYS A 57 -10.45 -5.73 -14.14
N SER A 58 -11.64 -5.27 -13.78
CA SER A 58 -11.93 -3.85 -13.57
C SER A 58 -11.77 -3.36 -12.13
N ILE A 59 -11.29 -4.18 -11.20
CA ILE A 59 -11.13 -3.76 -9.80
C ILE A 59 -9.98 -2.76 -9.67
N ARG A 60 -10.21 -1.65 -8.95
CA ARG A 60 -9.26 -0.52 -8.80
C ARG A 60 -8.60 -0.44 -7.43
N PHE A 61 -9.34 -0.78 -6.38
CA PHE A 61 -8.85 -0.88 -5.00
C PHE A 61 -9.70 -1.90 -4.24
N GLY A 62 -9.21 -2.31 -3.08
CA GLY A 62 -9.91 -3.16 -2.14
C GLY A 62 -10.34 -2.45 -0.86
N LEU A 63 -11.32 -3.04 -0.18
CA LEU A 63 -11.67 -2.72 1.20
C LEU A 63 -11.72 -4.05 1.95
N LEU A 64 -10.83 -4.24 2.92
CA LEU A 64 -10.84 -5.42 3.78
C LEU A 64 -11.68 -5.09 5.02
N VAL A 65 -12.92 -5.55 5.01
CA VAL A 65 -13.92 -5.23 6.03
C VAL A 65 -14.21 -6.45 6.87
N GLY A 66 -14.11 -6.32 8.18
CA GLY A 66 -14.38 -7.43 9.09
C GLY A 66 -14.36 -7.01 10.54
N ILE A 67 -14.10 -7.97 11.42
CA ILE A 67 -13.97 -7.75 12.87
C ILE A 67 -12.52 -7.85 13.31
N GLY A 68 -12.19 -7.23 14.44
CA GLY A 68 -10.89 -7.32 15.09
C GLY A 68 -11.01 -7.23 16.61
N GLY A 69 -9.94 -7.63 17.30
CA GLY A 69 -9.83 -7.46 18.74
C GLY A 69 -9.20 -6.11 19.06
N GLY A 70 -9.89 -5.27 19.84
CA GLY A 70 -9.44 -3.94 20.20
C GLY A 70 -8.27 -3.98 21.17
N ALA A 71 -7.41 -2.96 21.09
CA ALA A 71 -6.30 -2.73 21.99
C ALA A 71 -6.44 -1.35 22.66
N PRO A 72 -7.30 -1.21 23.68
CA PRO A 72 -7.52 0.06 24.36
C PRO A 72 -6.23 0.54 25.03
N SER A 73 -6.04 1.86 25.08
CA SER A 73 -4.93 2.49 25.79
C SER A 73 -5.40 3.74 26.53
N ARG A 74 -4.52 4.36 27.31
CA ARG A 74 -4.85 5.64 27.98
C ARG A 74 -5.19 6.76 27.00
N THR A 75 -4.69 6.70 25.77
CA THR A 75 -4.92 7.73 24.74
C THR A 75 -6.04 7.35 23.77
N ASN A 76 -6.39 6.06 23.69
CA ASN A 76 -7.40 5.54 22.78
C ASN A 76 -8.38 4.68 23.57
N ASP A 77 -9.52 5.25 23.96
CA ASP A 77 -10.61 4.53 24.61
C ASP A 77 -11.42 3.74 23.58
N ILE A 78 -10.84 2.63 23.12
CA ILE A 78 -11.46 1.71 22.18
C ILE A 78 -12.48 0.85 22.91
N ARG A 79 -13.71 0.78 22.38
CA ARG A 79 -14.83 0.02 22.95
C ARG A 79 -15.41 -1.02 22.00
N LEU A 80 -16.12 -1.99 22.55
CA LEU A 80 -16.81 -2.98 21.73
C LEU A 80 -17.90 -2.28 20.89
N GLY A 81 -17.94 -2.58 19.59
CA GLY A 81 -18.79 -1.90 18.62
C GLY A 81 -18.19 -0.64 17.98
N ASP A 82 -17.02 -0.18 18.43
CA ASP A 82 -16.25 0.85 17.72
C ASP A 82 -15.71 0.34 16.38
N VAL A 83 -15.22 1.27 15.56
CA VAL A 83 -14.58 0.96 14.28
C VAL A 83 -13.14 1.44 14.30
N VAL A 84 -12.20 0.57 13.94
CA VAL A 84 -10.80 0.92 13.67
C VAL A 84 -10.55 0.88 12.17
N VAL A 85 -9.93 1.93 11.65
CA VAL A 85 -9.61 2.08 10.22
C VAL A 85 -8.12 2.23 10.06
N SER A 86 -7.51 1.42 9.18
CA SER A 86 -6.08 1.51 8.92
C SER A 86 -5.73 2.88 8.34
N GLN A 87 -4.84 3.62 9.00
CA GLN A 87 -4.34 4.90 8.51
C GLN A 87 -2.81 4.92 8.55
N PRO A 88 -2.12 5.33 7.46
CA PRO A 88 -0.68 5.47 7.47
C PRO A 88 -0.21 6.39 8.60
N THR A 89 0.76 5.92 9.39
CA THR A 89 1.36 6.67 10.50
C THR A 89 2.86 6.39 10.56
N GLY A 90 3.67 7.45 10.65
CA GLY A 90 5.13 7.33 10.64
C GLY A 90 5.63 6.55 9.42
N THR A 91 6.19 5.36 9.67
CA THR A 91 6.73 4.45 8.63
C THR A 91 5.77 3.32 8.24
N SER A 92 4.59 3.23 8.86
CA SER A 92 3.59 2.19 8.61
C SER A 92 2.57 2.64 7.56
N GLY A 93 2.18 1.74 6.66
CA GLY A 93 1.06 1.94 5.73
C GLY A 93 -0.32 1.87 6.40
N GLY A 94 -0.38 1.71 7.72
CA GLY A 94 -1.62 1.61 8.51
C GLY A 94 -1.98 0.18 8.91
N ALA A 95 -1.29 -0.81 8.38
CA ALA A 95 -1.34 -2.18 8.87
C ALA A 95 0.07 -2.79 8.94
N ILE A 96 0.34 -3.54 10.00
CA ILE A 96 1.64 -4.12 10.29
C ILE A 96 1.51 -5.63 10.45
N GLN A 97 2.35 -6.38 9.73
CA GLN A 97 2.45 -7.82 9.97
C GLN A 97 3.33 -8.09 11.18
N TYR A 98 2.72 -8.32 12.35
CA TYR A 98 3.47 -8.38 13.62
C TYR A 98 4.31 -9.64 13.77
N ASP A 99 3.91 -10.75 13.13
CA ASP A 99 4.58 -12.06 13.23
C ASP A 99 5.65 -12.29 12.16
N ARG A 100 5.93 -11.29 11.29
CA ARG A 100 6.95 -11.37 10.25
C ARG A 100 8.18 -10.55 10.56
N GLY A 101 9.29 -11.25 10.72
CA GLY A 101 10.56 -10.64 11.10
C GLY A 101 11.72 -11.60 10.88
N LYS A 102 12.89 -11.16 11.31
CA LYS A 102 14.11 -11.94 11.35
C LYS A 102 14.53 -12.06 12.80
N THR A 103 14.95 -13.25 13.20
CA THR A 103 15.68 -13.41 14.46
C THR A 103 17.11 -12.92 14.24
N VAL A 104 17.55 -11.96 15.04
CA VAL A 104 18.92 -11.42 15.00
C VAL A 104 19.74 -11.98 16.18
N GLN A 105 20.92 -11.42 16.45
CA GLN A 105 21.76 -11.84 17.58
C GLN A 105 20.97 -11.84 18.89
N ASP A 106 21.34 -12.75 19.79
CA ASP A 106 20.70 -12.96 21.10
C ASP A 106 19.22 -13.39 21.06
N GLY A 107 18.73 -13.82 19.89
CA GLY A 107 17.36 -14.32 19.73
C GLY A 107 16.31 -13.21 19.59
N GLU A 108 16.72 -11.95 19.47
CA GLU A 108 15.80 -10.83 19.33
C GLU A 108 15.04 -10.88 17.99
N PHE A 109 13.74 -10.62 18.02
CA PHE A 109 12.92 -10.59 16.81
C PHE A 109 12.87 -9.18 16.22
N GLN A 110 13.50 -9.00 15.07
CA GLN A 110 13.42 -7.75 14.31
C GLN A 110 12.31 -7.85 13.25
N ARG A 111 11.22 -7.11 13.47
CA ARG A 111 10.10 -7.07 12.52
C ARG A 111 10.52 -6.47 11.17
N THR A 112 10.07 -7.10 10.09
CA THR A 112 10.28 -6.63 8.70
C THR A 112 8.98 -6.48 7.91
N GLY A 113 7.84 -6.93 8.45
CA GLY A 113 6.55 -6.88 7.78
C GLY A 113 5.76 -5.59 8.04
N SER A 114 5.40 -4.88 6.97
CA SER A 114 4.35 -3.85 6.97
C SER A 114 3.63 -3.88 5.61
N LEU A 115 2.34 -3.50 5.60
CA LEU A 115 1.59 -3.38 4.36
C LEU A 115 1.93 -2.05 3.67
N ASN A 116 1.74 -2.03 2.35
CA ASN A 116 1.74 -0.79 1.58
C ASN A 116 0.59 0.12 2.02
N SER A 117 0.79 1.43 1.87
CA SER A 117 -0.27 2.40 2.15
C SER A 117 -1.47 2.20 1.22
N PRO A 118 -2.71 2.41 1.70
CA PRO A 118 -3.90 2.39 0.87
C PRO A 118 -3.81 3.39 -0.30
N PRO A 119 -4.52 3.13 -1.42
CA PRO A 119 -4.64 4.07 -2.54
C PRO A 119 -4.97 5.50 -2.12
N GLN A 120 -4.40 6.46 -2.85
CA GLN A 120 -4.60 7.89 -2.58
C GLN A 120 -6.09 8.29 -2.65
N VAL A 121 -6.88 7.67 -3.54
CA VAL A 121 -8.34 7.90 -3.60
C VAL A 121 -9.04 7.54 -2.29
N LEU A 122 -8.62 6.45 -1.62
CA LEU A 122 -9.17 6.04 -0.32
C LEU A 122 -8.71 6.98 0.79
N LEU A 123 -7.43 7.33 0.82
CA LEU A 123 -6.87 8.25 1.84
C LEU A 123 -7.46 9.65 1.74
N THR A 124 -7.69 10.14 0.52
CA THR A 124 -8.35 11.45 0.29
C THR A 124 -9.80 11.40 0.74
N GLY A 125 -10.52 10.30 0.46
CA GLY A 125 -11.86 10.07 0.98
C GLY A 125 -11.89 10.01 2.51
N LEU A 126 -10.92 9.34 3.11
CA LEU A 126 -10.77 9.21 4.56
C LEU A 126 -10.56 10.57 5.24
N GLY A 127 -9.63 11.39 4.71
CA GLY A 127 -9.37 12.74 5.23
C GLY A 127 -10.58 13.66 5.09
N ARG A 128 -11.33 13.55 3.98
CA ARG A 128 -12.61 14.27 3.84
C ARG A 128 -13.64 13.82 4.87
N LEU A 129 -13.77 12.51 5.09
CA LEU A 129 -14.75 11.97 6.04
C LEU A 129 -14.44 12.41 7.47
N GLN A 130 -13.16 12.39 7.88
CA GLN A 130 -12.71 12.93 9.17
C GLN A 130 -13.09 14.41 9.34
N ALA A 131 -12.89 15.23 8.31
CA ALA A 131 -13.29 16.63 8.34
C ALA A 131 -14.81 16.81 8.41
N GLU A 132 -15.59 15.96 7.74
CA GLU A 132 -17.05 15.97 7.84
C GLU A 132 -17.51 15.62 9.26
N HIS A 133 -16.90 14.62 9.90
CA HIS A 133 -17.20 14.22 11.29
C HIS A 133 -16.84 15.26 12.35
N MET A 134 -16.05 16.29 12.03
CA MET A 134 -15.84 17.44 12.91
C MET A 134 -17.02 18.42 12.93
N THR A 135 -17.93 18.32 11.95
CA THR A 135 -19.02 19.29 11.76
C THR A 135 -20.41 18.65 11.67
N LYS A 136 -20.48 17.34 11.50
CA LYS A 136 -21.71 16.57 11.30
C LYS A 136 -21.57 15.19 11.93
N ASP A 137 -22.68 14.64 12.38
CA ASP A 137 -22.72 13.28 12.90
C ASP A 137 -22.45 12.25 11.81
N SER A 138 -21.90 11.09 12.22
CA SER A 138 -21.70 9.96 11.32
C SER A 138 -23.03 9.40 10.83
N LYS A 139 -23.04 8.89 9.59
CA LYS A 139 -24.19 8.17 9.02
C LYS A 139 -24.26 6.71 9.43
N ILE A 140 -23.29 6.19 10.19
CA ILE A 140 -23.29 4.79 10.65
C ILE A 140 -24.59 4.42 11.39
N PRO A 141 -25.10 5.21 12.37
CA PRO A 141 -26.33 4.87 13.08
C PRO A 141 -27.53 4.76 12.12
N GLN A 142 -27.62 5.66 11.13
CA GLN A 142 -28.66 5.61 10.10
C GLN A 142 -28.57 4.31 9.29
N TYR A 143 -27.39 3.97 8.74
CA TYR A 143 -27.21 2.76 7.94
C TYR A 143 -27.47 1.47 8.73
N LEU A 144 -27.15 1.47 10.03
CA LEU A 144 -27.48 0.35 10.91
C LEU A 144 -28.98 0.21 11.15
N SER A 145 -29.69 1.30 11.39
CA SER A 145 -31.15 1.28 11.54
C SER A 145 -31.80 0.70 10.29
N GLU A 146 -31.38 1.15 9.10
CA GLU A 146 -31.83 0.60 7.82
C GLU A 146 -31.51 -0.89 7.67
N LEU A 147 -30.30 -1.33 8.07
CA LEU A 147 -29.91 -2.74 8.05
C LEU A 147 -30.83 -3.58 8.95
N VAL A 148 -31.05 -3.15 10.19
CA VAL A 148 -31.89 -3.86 11.17
C VAL A 148 -33.33 -3.97 10.67
N GLN A 149 -33.87 -2.90 10.07
CA GLN A 149 -35.22 -2.91 9.51
C GLN A 149 -35.40 -3.97 8.41
N LYS A 150 -34.43 -4.03 7.47
CA LYS A 150 -34.42 -4.94 6.31
C LYS A 150 -34.00 -6.37 6.66
N SER A 151 -33.45 -6.60 7.84
CA SER A 151 -32.90 -7.91 8.24
C SER A 151 -33.98 -8.91 8.67
N PRO A 152 -33.76 -10.23 8.46
CA PRO A 152 -34.60 -11.27 9.02
C PRO A 152 -34.77 -11.13 10.54
N LYS A 153 -35.93 -11.53 11.07
CA LYS A 153 -36.28 -11.39 12.50
C LYS A 153 -35.17 -11.87 13.45
N MET A 154 -34.55 -13.02 13.16
CA MET A 154 -33.47 -13.60 13.97
C MET A 154 -32.19 -12.75 13.99
N MET A 155 -31.92 -11.97 12.94
CA MET A 155 -30.71 -11.16 12.81
C MET A 155 -30.86 -9.76 13.40
N LYS A 156 -32.10 -9.25 13.57
CA LYS A 156 -32.35 -7.90 14.10
C LYS A 156 -31.64 -7.67 15.43
N LYS A 157 -31.76 -8.60 16.38
CA LYS A 157 -31.11 -8.52 17.69
C LYS A 157 -29.58 -8.56 17.59
N LYS A 158 -29.03 -9.32 16.65
CA LYS A 158 -27.58 -9.48 16.44
C LYS A 158 -26.93 -8.25 15.81
N PHE A 159 -27.69 -7.47 15.03
CA PHE A 159 -27.24 -6.21 14.43
C PHE A 159 -27.59 -4.97 15.27
N SER A 160 -28.22 -5.14 16.43
CA SER A 160 -28.48 -4.06 17.39
C SER A 160 -27.32 -3.88 18.37
N TYR A 161 -27.28 -2.72 19.03
CA TYR A 161 -26.33 -2.48 20.13
C TYR A 161 -26.51 -3.52 21.25
N GLN A 162 -25.40 -4.08 21.73
CA GLN A 162 -25.41 -5.16 22.71
C GLN A 162 -25.46 -4.68 24.16
N GLY A 163 -25.51 -3.36 24.40
CA GLY A 163 -25.63 -2.77 25.73
C GLY A 163 -24.28 -2.51 26.41
N SER A 164 -24.17 -1.38 27.11
CA SER A 164 -22.94 -0.96 27.79
C SER A 164 -22.51 -1.91 28.91
N SER A 165 -23.46 -2.59 29.56
CA SER A 165 -23.19 -3.60 30.59
C SER A 165 -22.47 -4.85 30.09
N ASN A 166 -22.42 -5.04 28.77
CA ASN A 166 -21.74 -6.14 28.08
C ASN A 166 -20.43 -5.69 27.42
N ASP A 167 -20.04 -4.42 27.61
CA ASP A 167 -18.74 -3.87 27.23
C ASP A 167 -17.78 -3.88 28.44
N CYS A 168 -17.23 -5.06 28.73
CA CYS A 168 -16.35 -5.29 29.86
C CYS A 168 -14.89 -5.40 29.39
N LEU A 169 -14.07 -4.40 29.70
CA LEU A 169 -12.61 -4.48 29.57
C LEU A 169 -12.03 -4.94 30.90
N TYR A 170 -11.48 -6.16 30.95
CA TYR A 170 -10.80 -6.68 32.14
C TYR A 170 -9.37 -6.18 32.23
N GLN A 171 -8.84 -6.13 33.45
CA GLN A 171 -7.40 -5.93 33.71
C GLN A 171 -6.58 -6.97 32.94
N ALA A 172 -5.46 -6.57 32.37
CA ALA A 172 -4.64 -7.43 31.51
C ALA A 172 -4.05 -8.64 32.25
N GLU A 173 -3.90 -8.55 33.57
CA GLU A 173 -3.42 -9.59 34.47
C GLU A 173 -4.49 -10.60 34.88
N TYR A 174 -5.76 -10.22 34.77
CA TYR A 174 -6.86 -11.10 35.14
C TYR A 174 -7.13 -12.05 33.98
N GLU A 175 -6.93 -13.34 34.23
CA GLU A 175 -7.17 -14.39 33.25
C GLU A 175 -8.54 -15.03 33.47
N HIS A 176 -9.17 -15.42 32.38
CA HIS A 176 -10.45 -16.13 32.41
C HIS A 176 -10.32 -17.45 33.21
N ILE A 177 -11.26 -17.70 34.13
CA ILE A 177 -11.17 -18.77 35.14
C ILE A 177 -11.27 -20.18 34.53
N GLU A 178 -12.01 -20.35 33.44
CA GLU A 178 -12.19 -21.64 32.76
C GLU A 178 -11.98 -21.54 31.23
N ARG A 179 -11.75 -22.68 30.56
CA ARG A 179 -11.68 -22.76 29.08
C ARG A 179 -13.04 -22.57 28.38
N ASP A 180 -14.07 -22.16 29.12
CA ASP A 180 -15.39 -21.88 28.59
C ASP A 180 -15.44 -20.56 27.81
N SER A 181 -16.50 -20.40 27.00
CA SER A 181 -16.63 -19.29 26.05
C SER A 181 -17.36 -18.05 26.58
N THR A 182 -17.77 -18.06 27.86
CA THR A 182 -18.55 -16.97 28.49
C THR A 182 -17.91 -16.51 29.80
N CYS A 183 -18.02 -15.21 30.08
CA CYS A 183 -17.46 -14.58 31.27
C CYS A 183 -18.45 -14.54 32.44
N ASP A 184 -19.38 -15.50 32.52
CA ASP A 184 -20.44 -15.48 33.55
C ASP A 184 -19.89 -15.74 34.96
N GLN A 185 -18.78 -16.48 35.05
CA GLN A 185 -18.07 -16.76 36.30
C GLN A 185 -16.96 -15.74 36.59
N CYS A 186 -16.66 -14.82 35.66
CA CYS A 186 -15.61 -13.83 35.85
C CYS A 186 -16.05 -12.74 36.82
N GLU A 187 -15.16 -12.36 37.72
CA GLU A 187 -15.40 -11.33 38.71
C GLU A 187 -15.36 -9.94 38.06
N ARG A 188 -16.52 -9.27 37.98
CA ARG A 188 -16.63 -7.93 37.39
C ARG A 188 -15.82 -6.86 38.13
N THR A 189 -15.36 -7.11 39.35
CA THR A 189 -14.44 -6.24 40.11
C THR A 189 -13.09 -6.06 39.41
N HIS A 190 -12.68 -6.99 38.55
CA HIS A 190 -11.47 -6.90 37.72
C HIS A 190 -11.69 -6.12 36.41
N THR A 191 -12.88 -5.55 36.18
CA THR A 191 -13.11 -4.66 35.03
C THR A 191 -12.53 -3.28 35.27
N ILE A 192 -11.93 -2.70 34.23
CA ILE A 192 -11.41 -1.33 34.26
C ILE A 192 -12.60 -0.37 34.22
N GLN A 193 -12.71 0.46 35.27
CA GLN A 193 -13.71 1.52 35.32
C GLN A 193 -13.36 2.61 34.29
N ARG A 194 -14.33 2.93 33.44
CA ARG A 194 -14.24 3.94 32.38
C ARG A 194 -15.45 4.85 32.45
N GLU A 195 -15.26 6.13 32.12
CA GLU A 195 -16.37 7.08 32.07
C GLU A 195 -17.45 6.62 31.09
N ALA A 196 -18.71 6.90 31.41
CA ALA A 196 -19.80 6.64 30.48
C ALA A 196 -19.63 7.54 29.24
N ARG A 197 -19.88 7.00 28.04
CA ARG A 197 -20.01 7.84 26.85
C ARG A 197 -21.35 8.55 26.87
N ASP A 198 -21.40 9.72 26.24
CA ASP A 198 -22.62 10.52 26.12
C ASP A 198 -23.71 9.80 25.31
N ASP A 199 -23.30 8.94 24.37
CA ASP A 199 -24.19 8.18 23.50
C ASP A 199 -23.69 6.73 23.25
N THR A 200 -24.43 6.02 22.39
CA THR A 200 -24.13 4.64 21.96
C THR A 200 -23.55 4.57 20.54
N ASP A 201 -23.21 5.72 19.98
CA ASP A 201 -22.67 5.80 18.63
C ASP A 201 -21.22 5.29 18.62
N PRO A 202 -20.79 4.72 17.48
CA PRO A 202 -19.47 4.12 17.42
C PRO A 202 -18.42 5.22 17.30
N VAL A 203 -17.35 5.11 18.09
CA VAL A 203 -16.18 5.96 17.88
C VAL A 203 -15.34 5.32 16.77
N ILE A 204 -14.90 6.16 15.83
CA ILE A 204 -14.03 5.73 14.74
C ILE A 204 -12.59 6.10 15.11
N HIS A 205 -11.74 5.09 15.20
CA HIS A 205 -10.33 5.24 15.53
C HIS A 205 -9.49 5.03 14.26
N TYR A 206 -8.55 5.92 13.99
CA TYR A 206 -7.71 5.88 12.79
C TYR A 206 -6.25 5.64 13.16
N GLY A 207 -5.66 4.57 12.65
CA GLY A 207 -4.26 4.28 12.96
C GLY A 207 -3.81 2.89 12.55
N THR A 208 -2.86 2.34 13.29
CA THR A 208 -2.22 1.07 12.95
C THR A 208 -3.08 -0.12 13.36
N ILE A 209 -3.26 -1.07 12.43
CA ILE A 209 -3.85 -2.38 12.69
C ILE A 209 -2.75 -3.45 12.68
N ALA A 210 -2.68 -4.27 13.72
CA ALA A 210 -1.77 -5.41 13.77
C ALA A 210 -2.40 -6.62 13.08
N SER A 211 -1.68 -7.23 12.15
CA SER A 211 -2.14 -8.36 11.36
C SER A 211 -1.16 -9.53 11.47
N GLY A 212 -1.66 -10.76 11.55
CA GLY A 212 -0.82 -11.96 11.60
C GLY A 212 -1.62 -13.25 11.62
N ASN A 213 -0.95 -14.39 11.69
CA ASN A 213 -1.59 -15.70 11.67
C ASN A 213 -1.92 -16.26 13.06
N GLN A 214 -1.79 -15.47 14.12
CA GLN A 214 -2.11 -15.90 15.49
C GLN A 214 -3.34 -15.18 16.04
N VAL A 215 -4.25 -15.92 16.68
CA VAL A 215 -5.34 -15.30 17.44
C VAL A 215 -4.77 -14.79 18.75
N ILE A 216 -4.79 -13.47 18.96
CA ILE A 216 -4.41 -12.88 20.24
C ILE A 216 -5.56 -13.08 21.24
N LYS A 217 -5.29 -13.86 22.29
CA LYS A 217 -6.19 -14.18 23.41
C LYS A 217 -5.48 -14.02 24.77
N HIS A 218 -4.71 -12.96 24.92
CA HIS A 218 -3.91 -12.72 26.13
C HIS A 218 -3.70 -11.23 26.34
N GLY A 219 -4.23 -10.70 27.45
CA GLY A 219 -4.30 -9.25 27.69
C GLY A 219 -2.94 -8.57 27.70
N LYS A 220 -1.94 -9.18 28.36
CA LYS A 220 -0.57 -8.64 28.38
C LYS A 220 0.09 -8.63 27.00
N THR A 221 -0.14 -9.66 26.19
CA THR A 221 0.40 -9.71 24.81
C THR A 221 -0.22 -8.63 23.94
N ARG A 222 -1.54 -8.41 24.06
CA ARG A 222 -2.23 -7.30 23.41
C ARG A 222 -1.62 -5.95 23.83
N ASP A 223 -1.48 -5.71 25.12
CA ASP A 223 -0.98 -4.42 25.64
C ASP A 223 0.47 -4.17 25.21
N GLN A 224 1.31 -5.21 25.23
CA GLN A 224 2.68 -5.14 24.73
C GLN A 224 2.70 -4.80 23.24
N MET A 225 1.87 -5.47 22.43
CA MET A 225 1.73 -5.19 21.00
C MET A 225 1.23 -3.75 20.76
N ALA A 226 0.23 -3.29 21.51
CA ALA A 226 -0.28 -1.93 21.42
C ALA A 226 0.82 -0.90 21.69
N LYS A 227 1.63 -1.14 22.72
CA LYS A 227 2.75 -0.27 23.12
C LYS A 227 3.87 -0.24 22.08
N GLU A 228 4.29 -1.40 21.60
CA GLU A 228 5.41 -1.52 20.65
C GLU A 228 5.05 -1.07 19.23
N LEU A 229 3.80 -1.31 18.80
CA LEU A 229 3.39 -1.09 17.41
C LEU A 229 2.55 0.18 17.23
N GLY A 230 2.05 0.76 18.32
CA GLY A 230 0.95 1.72 18.26
C GLY A 230 -0.33 1.11 17.68
N ALA A 231 -0.52 -0.20 17.83
CA ALA A 231 -1.66 -0.91 17.25
C ALA A 231 -2.95 -0.62 18.04
N LEU A 232 -4.02 -0.31 17.30
CA LEU A 232 -5.35 -0.04 17.84
C LEU A 232 -6.22 -1.30 17.88
N CYS A 233 -5.97 -2.25 16.98
CA CYS A 233 -6.62 -3.56 17.02
C CYS A 233 -5.77 -4.64 16.34
N CYS A 234 -6.14 -5.89 16.56
CA CYS A 234 -5.52 -7.08 15.98
C CYS A 234 -6.52 -7.86 15.11
N GLU A 235 -6.08 -8.33 13.95
CA GLU A 235 -6.84 -9.16 13.00
C GLU A 235 -5.92 -10.17 12.27
N MET A 236 -6.44 -11.00 11.37
CA MET A 236 -5.68 -12.13 10.80
C MET A 236 -5.56 -12.16 9.27
N GLU A 237 -6.04 -11.16 8.55
CA GLU A 237 -6.17 -11.24 7.09
C GLU A 237 -5.28 -10.23 6.36
N ALA A 238 -5.16 -9.00 6.87
CA ALA A 238 -4.57 -7.89 6.13
C ALA A 238 -3.13 -8.18 5.65
N ALA A 239 -2.31 -8.85 6.45
CA ALA A 239 -0.93 -9.21 6.11
C ALA A 239 -0.80 -10.08 4.85
N GLY A 240 -1.86 -10.80 4.46
CA GLY A 240 -1.91 -11.52 3.18
C GLY A 240 -2.10 -10.64 1.95
N LEU A 241 -2.52 -9.39 2.15
CA LEU A 241 -2.89 -8.43 1.12
C LEU A 241 -1.80 -7.37 0.87
N GLN A 242 -0.53 -7.67 1.18
CA GLN A 242 0.58 -6.71 1.07
C GLN A 242 0.64 -5.98 -0.30
N ASP A 243 0.43 -6.71 -1.40
CA ASP A 243 0.45 -6.17 -2.77
C ASP A 243 -0.94 -5.85 -3.33
N PHE A 244 -2.01 -6.06 -2.54
CA PHE A 244 -3.37 -5.75 -2.93
C PHE A 244 -3.74 -4.37 -2.36
N PRO A 245 -3.91 -3.34 -3.20
CA PRO A 245 -4.12 -1.97 -2.74
C PRO A 245 -5.48 -1.83 -2.03
N CYS A 246 -5.49 -1.91 -0.70
CA CYS A 246 -6.71 -1.85 0.08
C CYS A 246 -6.61 -1.01 1.36
N LEU A 247 -7.75 -0.53 1.83
CA LEU A 247 -7.94 0.01 3.17
C LEU A 247 -8.57 -1.08 4.06
N VAL A 248 -8.10 -1.20 5.29
CA VAL A 248 -8.60 -2.17 6.27
C VAL A 248 -9.56 -1.47 7.24
N VAL A 249 -10.74 -2.06 7.44
CA VAL A 249 -11.78 -1.55 8.35
C VAL A 249 -12.21 -2.68 9.28
N ARG A 250 -12.07 -2.48 10.58
CA ARG A 250 -12.35 -3.49 11.60
C ARG A 250 -13.34 -2.97 12.62
N GLY A 251 -14.47 -3.65 12.76
CA GLY A 251 -15.37 -3.48 13.89
C GLY A 251 -14.82 -4.22 15.10
N ILE A 252 -14.83 -3.59 16.26
CA ILE A 252 -14.26 -4.17 17.47
C ILE A 252 -15.25 -5.12 18.12
N CYS A 253 -14.95 -6.42 18.09
CA CYS A 253 -15.84 -7.48 18.60
C CYS A 253 -15.38 -8.08 19.94
N ASP A 254 -14.14 -7.84 20.32
CA ASP A 254 -13.55 -8.30 21.57
C ASP A 254 -12.31 -7.46 21.92
N TYR A 255 -11.66 -7.74 23.04
CA TYR A 255 -10.46 -7.03 23.51
C TYR A 255 -9.18 -7.84 23.38
N ALA A 256 -9.07 -8.81 22.47
CA ALA A 256 -7.84 -9.57 22.26
C ALA A 256 -7.21 -10.23 23.52
N ASP A 257 -8.03 -10.52 24.54
CA ASP A 257 -7.60 -11.14 25.79
C ASP A 257 -8.24 -12.53 25.98
N SER A 258 -8.16 -13.10 27.17
CA SER A 258 -8.78 -14.38 27.48
C SER A 258 -10.30 -14.31 27.65
N HIS A 259 -10.89 -13.10 27.71
CA HIS A 259 -12.33 -12.86 27.94
C HIS A 259 -13.13 -12.69 26.63
N LYS A 260 -12.53 -13.00 25.48
CA LYS A 260 -13.17 -12.90 24.16
C LYS A 260 -14.40 -13.81 24.08
N ASN A 261 -15.52 -13.23 23.67
CA ASN A 261 -16.77 -13.94 23.40
C ASN A 261 -17.35 -13.53 22.04
N LYS A 262 -18.45 -14.16 21.62
CA LYS A 262 -19.04 -13.95 20.28
C LYS A 262 -20.18 -12.92 20.25
N LEU A 263 -20.56 -12.34 21.38
CA LEU A 263 -21.77 -11.51 21.50
C LEU A 263 -21.77 -10.30 20.56
N TRP A 264 -20.59 -9.70 20.34
CA TRP A 264 -20.43 -8.46 19.58
C TRP A 264 -20.09 -8.68 18.10
N GLN A 265 -19.86 -9.92 17.64
CA GLN A 265 -19.30 -10.16 16.30
C GLN A 265 -20.18 -9.63 15.18
N GLU A 266 -21.48 -9.95 15.19
CA GLU A 266 -22.40 -9.48 14.14
C GLU A 266 -22.61 -7.97 14.17
N TYR A 267 -22.73 -7.37 15.37
CA TYR A 267 -22.88 -5.93 15.53
C TYR A 267 -21.63 -5.17 15.06
N ALA A 268 -20.45 -5.62 15.48
CA ALA A 268 -19.17 -5.05 15.08
C ALA A 268 -18.95 -5.16 13.56
N ALA A 269 -19.26 -6.32 12.96
CA ALA A 269 -19.20 -6.50 11.51
C ALA A 269 -20.14 -5.53 10.78
N ALA A 270 -21.35 -5.33 11.29
CA ALA A 270 -22.32 -4.39 10.73
C ALA A 270 -21.82 -2.93 10.82
N LYS A 271 -21.19 -2.55 11.94
CA LYS A 271 -20.57 -1.23 12.14
C LYS A 271 -19.44 -0.97 11.15
N ALA A 272 -18.54 -1.94 10.96
CA ALA A 272 -17.46 -1.86 9.98
C ALA A 272 -18.02 -1.66 8.57
N ALA A 273 -19.02 -2.46 8.18
CA ALA A 273 -19.66 -2.35 6.87
C ALA A 273 -20.42 -1.03 6.68
N ALA A 274 -21.04 -0.49 7.74
CA ALA A 274 -21.69 0.82 7.72
C ALA A 274 -20.68 1.94 7.49
N PHE A 275 -19.54 1.91 8.18
CA PHE A 275 -18.44 2.86 7.95
C PHE A 275 -17.94 2.77 6.51
N THR A 276 -17.74 1.56 5.98
CA THR A 276 -17.33 1.36 4.58
C THR A 276 -18.32 2.00 3.59
N LYS A 277 -19.63 1.85 3.83
CA LYS A 277 -20.67 2.51 3.04
C LYS A 277 -20.57 4.04 3.13
N GLU A 278 -20.34 4.57 4.33
CA GLU A 278 -20.16 6.01 4.54
C GLU A 278 -18.93 6.55 3.81
N LEU A 279 -17.80 5.86 3.89
CA LEU A 279 -16.57 6.20 3.17
C LEU A 279 -16.79 6.25 1.65
N LEU A 280 -17.49 5.27 1.09
CA LEU A 280 -17.81 5.26 -0.34
C LEU A 280 -18.73 6.43 -0.75
N SER A 281 -19.55 6.97 0.17
CA SER A 281 -20.43 8.11 -0.10
C SER A 281 -19.69 9.43 -0.33
N VAL A 282 -18.45 9.56 0.20
CA VAL A 282 -17.63 10.76 0.00
C VAL A 282 -16.65 10.63 -1.17
N ILE A 283 -16.43 9.41 -1.66
CA ILE A 283 -15.57 9.11 -2.82
C ILE A 283 -16.40 9.20 -4.10
N ARG A 284 -15.99 10.04 -5.04
CA ARG A 284 -16.69 10.23 -6.32
C ARG A 284 -16.39 9.07 -7.29
N PRO A 285 -17.38 8.46 -7.94
CA PRO A 285 -17.15 7.38 -8.92
C PRO A 285 -16.16 7.75 -10.03
N ASN A 286 -16.21 8.97 -10.56
CA ASN A 286 -15.28 9.44 -11.59
C ASN A 286 -13.82 9.45 -11.13
N ARG A 287 -13.54 9.62 -9.83
CA ARG A 287 -12.17 9.52 -9.29
C ARG A 287 -11.70 8.07 -9.29
N VAL A 288 -12.59 7.14 -8.95
CA VAL A 288 -12.30 5.70 -9.00
C VAL A 288 -12.04 5.23 -10.43
N LEU A 289 -12.82 5.71 -11.39
CA LEU A 289 -12.62 5.38 -12.81
C LEU A 289 -11.30 5.92 -13.38
N GLY A 290 -10.75 6.98 -12.78
CA GLY A 290 -9.42 7.51 -13.12
C GLY A 290 -8.25 6.70 -12.55
N GLU A 291 -8.51 5.80 -11.59
CA GLU A 291 -7.49 4.89 -11.07
C GLU A 291 -7.24 3.74 -12.06
N LYS A 292 -5.99 3.28 -12.14
CA LYS A 292 -5.64 2.10 -12.93
C LYS A 292 -6.20 0.83 -12.28
N PRO A 293 -6.69 -0.15 -13.06
CA PRO A 293 -7.02 -1.46 -12.51
C PRO A 293 -5.84 -2.08 -11.76
N ILE A 294 -6.15 -2.79 -10.67
CA ILE A 294 -5.14 -3.49 -9.86
C ILE A 294 -4.37 -4.46 -10.73
N GLN A 295 -5.03 -5.11 -11.69
CA GLN A 295 -4.31 -6.00 -12.60
C GLN A 295 -3.29 -5.30 -13.47
N GLU A 296 -3.50 -4.03 -13.85
CA GLU A 296 -2.48 -3.26 -14.57
C GLU A 296 -1.32 -2.87 -13.65
N LEU A 297 -1.60 -2.60 -12.38
CA LEU A 297 -0.57 -2.34 -11.37
C LEU A 297 0.26 -3.60 -11.08
N VAL A 298 -0.39 -4.76 -11.03
CA VAL A 298 0.22 -6.07 -10.81
C VAL A 298 0.86 -6.63 -12.09
N SER A 299 0.36 -6.28 -13.29
CA SER A 299 0.93 -6.73 -14.56
C SER A 299 2.17 -5.96 -14.97
N VAL A 300 2.39 -4.74 -14.46
CA VAL A 300 3.73 -4.13 -14.49
C VAL A 300 4.75 -5.02 -13.75
N VAL A 301 4.30 -5.85 -12.80
CA VAL A 301 5.12 -6.87 -12.10
C VAL A 301 5.01 -8.27 -12.75
N LYS A 302 4.07 -8.48 -13.68
CA LYS A 302 3.81 -9.76 -14.38
C LYS A 302 3.39 -9.54 -15.85
N PHE A 303 4.29 -9.86 -16.77
CA PHE A 303 4.18 -10.03 -18.24
C PHE A 303 4.59 -8.85 -19.13
N ARG A 304 5.64 -9.10 -19.93
CA ARG A 304 5.43 -9.42 -21.35
C ARG A 304 6.09 -10.76 -21.71
N SER A 305 5.29 -11.80 -21.81
CA SER A 305 5.62 -13.04 -22.54
C SER A 305 4.39 -13.46 -23.34
N ASN A 306 4.46 -13.24 -24.65
CA ASN A 306 3.62 -13.78 -25.74
C ASN A 306 2.12 -13.37 -25.75
N SER A 307 1.49 -12.99 -26.87
CA SER A 307 1.81 -13.18 -28.28
C SER A 307 1.21 -12.07 -29.15
N LEU A 308 1.85 -11.73 -30.27
CA LEU A 308 1.13 -11.39 -31.50
C LEU A 308 1.85 -12.06 -32.68
N LEU A 309 1.28 -13.15 -33.18
CA LEU A 309 1.47 -13.60 -34.55
C LEU A 309 0.60 -12.71 -35.45
N SER A 310 1.24 -12.20 -36.50
CA SER A 310 0.69 -11.64 -37.74
C SER A 310 -0.46 -10.62 -37.65
N THR A 311 -0.18 -9.39 -38.07
CA THR A 311 -0.72 -8.88 -39.34
C THR A 311 0.08 -7.66 -39.75
N GLY A 312 0.62 -7.69 -40.97
CA GLY A 312 1.40 -6.60 -41.52
C GLY A 312 0.52 -5.38 -41.79
N ALA A 313 0.98 -4.22 -41.37
CA ALA A 313 0.60 -2.94 -41.94
C ALA A 313 1.78 -1.99 -41.79
N GLN A 314 2.45 -1.72 -42.91
CA GLN A 314 3.41 -0.62 -43.01
C GLN A 314 2.68 0.68 -42.69
N SER A 315 3.10 1.41 -41.65
CA SER A 315 2.78 2.83 -41.54
C SER A 315 4.06 3.60 -41.23
N LYS A 316 4.34 4.55 -42.13
CA LYS A 316 5.50 5.44 -42.14
C LYS A 316 5.39 6.42 -40.98
N PHE A 317 6.35 6.40 -40.06
CA PHE A 317 6.61 7.54 -39.18
C PHE A 317 7.76 8.36 -39.74
N HIS A 318 7.42 9.56 -40.22
CA HIS A 318 8.37 10.63 -40.46
C HIS A 318 8.90 11.14 -39.12
N SER A 319 10.22 11.11 -38.93
CA SER A 319 10.93 11.94 -37.95
C SER A 319 12.10 12.65 -38.65
N PRO A 320 12.45 13.87 -38.23
CA PRO A 320 13.18 14.83 -39.04
C PRO A 320 14.67 14.47 -39.09
N VAL A 321 15.14 14.12 -40.29
CA VAL A 321 16.57 14.04 -40.60
C VAL A 321 17.13 15.46 -40.51
N CYS A 322 17.93 15.71 -39.48
CA CYS A 322 18.81 16.88 -39.47
C CYS A 322 19.84 16.67 -40.58
N ARG A 323 19.69 17.40 -41.69
CA ARG A 323 20.62 17.31 -42.84
C ARG A 323 22.00 17.80 -42.40
N PRO A 324 23.09 17.05 -42.66
CA PRO A 324 24.44 17.57 -42.48
C PRO A 324 24.75 18.49 -43.67
N SER A 325 24.44 19.77 -43.55
CA SER A 325 24.94 20.79 -44.48
C SER A 325 26.09 21.57 -43.83
N LEU A 326 27.22 21.55 -44.53
CA LEU A 326 28.47 22.31 -44.30
C LEU A 326 29.36 21.84 -43.14
N MET A 327 30.12 20.77 -43.40
CA MET A 327 31.46 20.61 -42.82
C MET A 327 32.40 21.70 -43.35
N SER A 328 32.42 22.87 -42.71
CA SER A 328 33.52 23.85 -42.81
C SER A 328 33.17 25.07 -41.97
N LYS A 329 33.33 24.98 -40.64
CA LYS A 329 33.55 26.14 -39.78
C LYS A 329 34.10 25.71 -38.41
N SER A 330 35.40 25.98 -38.27
CA SER A 330 36.17 26.23 -37.04
C SER A 330 36.37 25.09 -36.04
N ARG A 331 37.56 24.47 -36.11
CA ARG A 331 38.23 23.75 -35.00
C ARG A 331 38.23 24.54 -33.67
N MET A 332 38.05 25.86 -33.72
CA MET A 332 38.03 26.73 -32.53
C MET A 332 36.82 26.54 -31.60
N LEU A 333 35.71 25.92 -32.05
CA LEU A 333 34.54 25.66 -31.18
C LEU A 333 34.67 24.37 -30.35
N GLN A 334 35.53 23.43 -30.74
CA GLN A 334 35.69 22.14 -30.05
C GLN A 334 36.45 22.25 -28.72
N ASP A 335 37.19 23.34 -28.52
CA ASP A 335 38.06 23.58 -27.34
C ASP A 335 37.51 24.62 -26.35
N ARG A 336 36.30 25.17 -26.55
CA ARG A 336 35.70 26.11 -25.59
C ARG A 336 35.22 25.36 -24.34
N PRO A 337 35.76 25.57 -23.13
CA PRO A 337 35.28 24.85 -21.95
C PRO A 337 33.80 25.17 -21.69
N ILE A 338 32.95 24.14 -21.62
CA ILE A 338 31.56 24.28 -21.20
C ILE A 338 31.57 24.18 -19.67
N ASP A 339 31.40 25.32 -19.00
CA ASP A 339 31.35 25.37 -17.54
C ASP A 339 29.95 24.98 -17.05
N LEU A 340 29.75 23.66 -16.87
CA LEU A 340 28.53 23.13 -16.28
C LEU A 340 28.68 23.04 -14.76
N PRO A 341 27.64 23.40 -14.00
CA PRO A 341 27.62 23.19 -12.56
C PRO A 341 27.50 21.69 -12.20
N VAL A 342 28.60 20.94 -12.33
CA VAL A 342 28.67 19.48 -12.11
C VAL A 342 28.92 19.15 -10.63
N ILE A 343 28.45 17.98 -10.19
CA ILE A 343 28.86 17.35 -8.93
C ILE A 343 29.53 15.99 -9.25
N TYR A 344 30.86 15.97 -9.25
CA TYR A 344 31.64 14.78 -9.64
C TYR A 344 31.34 13.56 -8.77
N GLU A 345 31.11 13.75 -7.46
CA GLU A 345 30.79 12.69 -6.49
C GLU A 345 29.46 11.97 -6.75
N ALA A 346 28.57 12.53 -7.58
CA ALA A 346 27.30 11.87 -7.92
C ALA A 346 27.39 11.02 -9.19
N ARG A 347 28.45 11.16 -9.98
CA ARG A 347 28.63 10.41 -11.22
C ARG A 347 28.77 8.92 -10.91
N TYR A 348 28.34 8.08 -11.85
CA TYR A 348 28.43 6.62 -11.67
C TYR A 348 29.89 6.14 -11.54
N ASP A 349 30.82 6.82 -12.21
CA ASP A 349 32.24 6.49 -12.29
C ASP A 349 33.07 7.03 -11.10
N SER A 350 32.44 7.80 -10.20
CA SER A 350 33.08 8.37 -9.01
C SER A 350 33.49 7.30 -7.99
N LEU A 351 34.56 7.57 -7.23
CA LEU A 351 35.02 6.68 -6.15
C LEU A 351 33.92 6.44 -5.11
N ASN A 352 33.17 7.48 -4.74
CA ASN A 352 32.06 7.42 -3.77
C ASN A 352 30.92 6.48 -4.19
N VAL A 353 30.63 6.40 -5.49
CA VAL A 353 29.66 5.45 -6.05
C VAL A 353 30.27 4.07 -6.27
N LYS A 354 31.57 3.95 -6.57
CA LYS A 354 32.27 2.67 -6.69
C LYS A 354 32.43 1.95 -5.34
N ASP A 355 32.78 2.67 -4.28
CA ASP A 355 32.95 2.12 -2.91
C ASP A 355 31.62 1.75 -2.23
N SER A 356 30.51 2.10 -2.87
CA SER A 356 29.16 1.86 -2.38
C SER A 356 28.71 0.40 -2.60
N PRO A 357 27.91 -0.21 -1.71
CA PRO A 357 27.58 -1.63 -1.80
C PRO A 357 26.84 -2.03 -3.08
N ARG A 358 27.20 -3.19 -3.64
CA ARG A 358 26.51 -3.87 -4.75
C ARG A 358 25.64 -5.03 -4.25
N CYS A 359 24.85 -5.60 -5.15
CA CYS A 359 24.13 -6.83 -4.84
C CYS A 359 25.14 -7.95 -4.63
N GLU A 360 24.96 -8.74 -3.58
CA GLU A 360 25.73 -9.97 -3.39
C GLU A 360 25.48 -10.93 -4.56
N ILE A 361 26.51 -11.69 -4.93
CA ILE A 361 26.46 -12.64 -6.04
C ILE A 361 25.30 -13.62 -5.82
N GLY A 362 24.48 -13.81 -6.85
CA GLY A 362 23.31 -14.70 -6.80
C GLY A 362 22.09 -14.16 -6.06
N THR A 363 22.12 -12.90 -5.58
CA THR A 363 20.95 -12.25 -4.96
C THR A 363 20.24 -11.33 -5.94
N ARG A 364 18.91 -11.18 -5.78
CA ARG A 364 18.10 -10.25 -6.59
C ARG A 364 18.24 -10.47 -8.11
N VAL A 365 18.62 -11.67 -8.53
CA VAL A 365 18.91 -12.03 -9.92
C VAL A 365 17.72 -11.69 -10.81
N ARG A 366 16.52 -12.12 -10.40
CA ARG A 366 15.29 -11.87 -11.15
C ARG A 366 15.01 -10.39 -11.46
N ILE A 367 15.23 -9.48 -10.51
CA ILE A 367 14.99 -8.04 -10.78
C ILE A 367 16.12 -7.42 -11.59
N GLN A 368 17.34 -7.91 -11.42
CA GLN A 368 18.47 -7.51 -12.25
C GLN A 368 18.24 -7.92 -13.71
N ASP A 369 17.82 -9.16 -13.94
CA ASP A 369 17.48 -9.69 -15.26
C ASP A 369 16.38 -8.84 -15.92
N ILE A 370 15.33 -8.46 -15.17
CA ILE A 370 14.25 -7.62 -15.70
C ILE A 370 14.78 -6.27 -16.20
N ILE A 371 15.63 -5.61 -15.41
CA ILE A 371 16.20 -4.31 -15.79
C ILE A 371 17.15 -4.49 -16.97
N TYR A 372 17.95 -5.55 -16.96
CA TYR A 372 18.90 -5.84 -18.03
C TYR A 372 18.19 -6.12 -19.36
N HIS A 373 17.13 -6.94 -19.38
CA HIS A 373 16.32 -7.16 -20.59
C HIS A 373 15.63 -5.87 -21.06
N TRP A 374 15.17 -5.01 -20.14
CA TRP A 374 14.64 -3.70 -20.51
C TRP A 374 15.67 -2.84 -21.24
N THR A 375 16.96 -2.92 -20.88
CA THR A 375 18.03 -2.18 -21.57
C THR A 375 18.35 -2.70 -22.98
N GLU A 376 17.86 -3.90 -23.34
CA GLU A 376 18.04 -4.51 -24.65
C GLU A 376 16.80 -4.34 -25.57
N ASP A 377 15.66 -3.90 -25.02
CA ASP A 377 14.44 -3.72 -25.79
C ASP A 377 14.36 -2.32 -26.43
N ASP A 378 14.89 -2.21 -27.65
CA ASP A 378 14.83 -0.98 -28.48
C ASP A 378 13.39 -0.55 -28.84
N SER A 379 12.38 -1.40 -28.60
CA SER A 379 10.95 -1.10 -28.82
C SER A 379 10.18 -0.79 -27.54
N GLY A 380 10.86 -0.87 -26.38
CA GLY A 380 10.31 -0.68 -25.05
C GLY A 380 10.12 0.79 -24.65
N GLU A 381 9.55 1.00 -23.46
CA GLU A 381 9.42 2.32 -22.87
C GLU A 381 10.80 2.92 -22.53
N PRO A 382 11.07 4.20 -22.81
CA PRO A 382 12.39 4.82 -22.62
C PRO A 382 12.74 5.07 -21.14
N LEU A 383 11.83 4.77 -20.20
CA LEU A 383 12.01 5.02 -18.77
C LEU A 383 11.64 3.78 -17.94
N PHE A 384 12.59 3.29 -17.16
CA PHE A 384 12.36 2.27 -16.13
C PHE A 384 12.25 2.90 -14.74
N TRP A 385 11.13 2.68 -14.06
CA TRP A 385 10.90 3.21 -12.72
C TRP A 385 11.05 2.11 -11.64
N LEU A 386 12.20 2.08 -10.96
CA LEU A 386 12.44 1.15 -9.86
C LEU A 386 11.87 1.69 -8.53
N ALA A 387 10.66 1.26 -8.17
CA ALA A 387 9.99 1.64 -6.93
C ALA A 387 10.03 0.52 -5.86
N GLY A 388 9.90 0.91 -4.59
CA GLY A 388 9.84 -0.01 -3.45
C GLY A 388 10.14 0.67 -2.11
N PRO A 389 9.86 0.03 -0.97
CA PRO A 389 10.03 0.61 0.37
C PRO A 389 11.47 1.10 0.65
N ALA A 390 11.63 2.06 1.57
CA ALA A 390 12.96 2.49 1.99
C ALA A 390 13.76 1.31 2.59
N GLY A 391 15.08 1.25 2.33
CA GLY A 391 15.93 0.17 2.85
C GLY A 391 15.88 -1.17 2.09
N THR A 392 15.01 -1.35 1.09
CA THR A 392 14.92 -2.62 0.32
C THR A 392 16.06 -2.82 -0.70
N GLY A 393 17.01 -1.88 -0.77
CA GLY A 393 18.20 -1.99 -1.60
C GLY A 393 18.02 -1.58 -3.08
N LYS A 394 17.04 -0.72 -3.38
CA LYS A 394 16.87 -0.13 -4.73
C LYS A 394 18.16 0.50 -5.28
N SER A 395 18.82 1.35 -4.47
CA SER A 395 20.09 1.98 -4.85
C SER A 395 21.19 0.94 -5.08
N THR A 396 21.20 -0.14 -4.30
CA THR A 396 22.11 -1.28 -4.50
C THR A 396 21.87 -1.95 -5.86
N ILE A 397 20.60 -2.22 -6.23
CA ILE A 397 20.25 -2.80 -7.54
C ILE A 397 20.67 -1.87 -8.67
N ALA A 398 20.33 -0.58 -8.59
CA ALA A 398 20.66 0.40 -9.61
C ALA A 398 22.18 0.51 -9.82
N ARG A 399 22.97 0.46 -8.74
CA ARG A 399 24.44 0.46 -8.81
C ARG A 399 24.99 -0.82 -9.45
N THR A 400 24.44 -2.00 -9.11
CA THR A 400 24.87 -3.26 -9.73
C THR A 400 24.61 -3.26 -11.23
N ILE A 401 23.43 -2.82 -11.67
CA ILE A 401 23.12 -2.72 -13.10
C ILE A 401 24.01 -1.70 -13.80
N ALA A 402 24.29 -0.56 -13.16
CA ALA A 402 25.21 0.43 -13.73
C ALA A 402 26.60 -0.17 -13.96
N ASP A 403 27.15 -0.95 -13.02
CA ASP A 403 28.45 -1.61 -13.22
C ASP A 403 28.43 -2.64 -14.34
N THR A 404 27.35 -3.43 -14.45
CA THR A 404 27.20 -4.40 -15.53
C THR A 404 27.18 -3.71 -16.89
N LEU A 405 26.37 -2.67 -17.05
CA LEU A 405 26.25 -1.91 -18.31
C LEU A 405 27.52 -1.11 -18.64
N ASP A 406 28.23 -0.60 -17.64
CA ASP A 406 29.52 0.08 -17.82
C ASP A 406 30.59 -0.91 -18.30
N GLY A 407 30.64 -2.12 -17.71
CA GLY A 407 31.52 -3.20 -18.16
C GLY A 407 31.27 -3.64 -19.61
N GLU A 408 30.05 -3.43 -20.11
CA GLU A 408 29.64 -3.69 -21.50
C GLU A 408 29.80 -2.48 -22.43
N ASN A 409 30.27 -1.33 -21.94
CA ASN A 409 30.30 -0.04 -22.65
C ASN A 409 28.93 0.44 -23.15
N ARG A 410 27.86 0.13 -22.41
CA ARG A 410 26.48 0.51 -22.74
C ARG A 410 25.92 1.60 -21.83
N LEU A 411 26.58 1.89 -20.71
CA LEU A 411 26.22 3.00 -19.85
C LEU A 411 26.86 4.30 -20.35
N VAL A 412 26.04 5.31 -20.63
CA VAL A 412 26.51 6.61 -21.17
C VAL A 412 26.60 7.69 -20.09
N SER A 413 25.69 7.67 -19.11
CA SER A 413 25.70 8.63 -18.01
C SER A 413 24.91 8.09 -16.82
N GLY A 414 25.26 8.53 -15.60
CA GLY A 414 24.53 8.16 -14.39
C GLY A 414 24.63 9.21 -13.29
N TYR A 415 23.64 9.24 -12.42
CA TYR A 415 23.59 10.14 -11.26
C TYR A 415 23.01 9.43 -10.04
N PHE A 416 23.74 9.45 -8.92
CA PHE A 416 23.31 8.85 -7.67
C PHE A 416 23.12 9.91 -6.57
N PHE A 417 21.85 10.13 -6.21
CA PHE A 417 21.46 10.95 -5.06
C PHE A 417 21.98 10.37 -3.75
N LYS A 418 22.33 11.25 -2.81
CA LYS A 418 22.77 10.86 -1.47
C LYS A 418 22.26 11.85 -0.43
N ARG A 419 21.50 11.33 0.52
CA ARG A 419 20.89 12.13 1.59
C ARG A 419 21.99 12.59 2.56
N GLY A 420 22.05 13.88 2.85
CA GLY A 420 23.02 14.47 3.77
C GLY A 420 24.32 14.96 3.13
N GLU A 421 24.51 14.77 1.82
CA GLU A 421 25.65 15.29 1.08
C GLU A 421 25.21 16.51 0.26
N GLN A 422 25.85 17.66 0.49
CA GLN A 422 25.49 18.92 -0.12
C GLN A 422 25.61 18.84 -1.65
N GLY A 423 24.54 19.20 -2.37
CA GLY A 423 24.49 19.15 -3.84
C GLY A 423 24.15 17.77 -4.44
N ARG A 424 23.88 16.76 -3.60
CA ARG A 424 23.36 15.42 -3.99
C ARG A 424 22.01 15.08 -3.36
N ASN A 425 21.45 16.03 -2.62
CA ASN A 425 20.17 15.95 -1.95
C ASN A 425 19.07 16.80 -2.63
N ASP A 426 19.42 17.45 -3.75
CA ASP A 426 18.52 18.25 -4.59
C ASP A 426 18.70 17.89 -6.08
N THR A 427 17.82 18.42 -6.93
CA THR A 427 17.82 18.15 -8.37
C THR A 427 18.60 19.18 -9.18
N ILE A 428 19.15 20.23 -8.56
CA ILE A 428 19.76 21.38 -9.24
C ILE A 428 20.96 20.93 -10.08
N ARG A 429 21.72 19.96 -9.58
CA ARG A 429 22.95 19.47 -10.21
C ARG A 429 22.74 18.19 -11.04
N LEU A 430 21.52 17.64 -11.10
CA LEU A 430 21.21 16.39 -11.81
C LEU A 430 21.51 16.51 -13.31
N PHE A 431 20.78 17.38 -14.01
CA PHE A 431 20.90 17.53 -15.46
C PHE A 431 22.27 18.07 -15.91
N PRO A 432 22.88 19.06 -15.24
CA PRO A 432 24.24 19.50 -15.58
C PRO A 432 25.27 18.36 -15.48
N THR A 433 25.17 17.52 -14.45
CA THR A 433 26.10 16.39 -14.25
C THR A 433 25.90 15.28 -15.28
N LEU A 434 24.66 15.01 -15.69
CA LEU A 434 24.37 14.07 -16.77
C LEU A 434 24.82 14.61 -18.13
N ALA A 435 24.57 15.89 -18.42
CA ALA A 435 24.97 16.53 -19.68
C ALA A 435 26.49 16.56 -19.85
N ALA A 436 27.25 16.77 -18.77
CA ALA A 436 28.72 16.67 -18.80
C ALA A 436 29.17 15.26 -19.22
N GLN A 437 28.64 14.22 -18.56
CA GLN A 437 28.94 12.81 -18.91
C GLN A 437 28.55 12.47 -20.36
N LEU A 438 27.35 12.88 -20.81
CA LEU A 438 26.91 12.69 -22.19
C LEU A 438 27.83 13.38 -23.21
N SER A 439 28.39 14.55 -22.87
CA SER A 439 29.33 15.26 -23.74
C SER A 439 30.69 14.60 -23.85
N GLU A 440 31.09 13.85 -22.81
CA GLU A 440 32.31 13.04 -22.81
C GLU A 440 32.10 11.77 -23.65
N ALA A 441 30.93 11.13 -23.55
CA ALA A 441 30.63 9.87 -24.24
C ALA A 441 30.16 10.03 -25.70
N ILE A 442 29.46 11.12 -26.04
CA ILE A 442 28.84 11.33 -27.37
C ILE A 442 29.34 12.63 -28.00
N PRO A 443 30.30 12.59 -28.94
CA PRO A 443 30.86 13.78 -29.59
C PRO A 443 29.82 14.69 -30.27
N ALA A 444 28.77 14.09 -30.84
CA ALA A 444 27.67 14.84 -31.44
C ALA A 444 26.86 15.64 -30.40
N PHE A 445 26.67 15.08 -29.20
CA PHE A 445 25.99 15.78 -28.11
C PHE A 445 26.82 16.96 -27.60
N LYS A 446 28.15 16.79 -27.50
CA LYS A 446 29.08 17.89 -27.17
C LYS A 446 28.92 19.06 -28.14
N TYR A 447 28.85 18.78 -29.45
CA TYR A 447 28.63 19.83 -30.45
C TYR A 447 27.28 20.55 -30.28
N CYS A 448 26.19 19.83 -30.00
CA CYS A 448 24.89 20.44 -29.72
C CYS A 448 24.95 21.34 -28.47
N LEU A 449 25.63 20.89 -27.42
CA LEU A 449 25.77 21.61 -26.15
C LEU A 449 26.55 22.93 -26.33
N HIS A 450 27.62 22.96 -27.16
CA HIS A 450 28.37 24.18 -27.49
C HIS A 450 27.57 25.23 -28.26
N ASN A 451 26.53 24.80 -28.99
CA ASN A 451 25.70 25.68 -29.82
C ASN A 451 24.44 26.18 -29.09
N LEU A 452 24.26 25.84 -27.81
CA LEU A 452 23.16 26.37 -27.00
C LEU A 452 23.46 27.81 -26.55
N PRO A 453 22.45 28.71 -26.54
CA PRO A 453 22.59 30.04 -25.93
C PRO A 453 22.96 29.92 -24.44
N GLU A 454 23.81 30.80 -23.90
CA GLU A 454 24.20 30.81 -22.48
C GLU A 454 22.99 30.89 -21.52
N THR A 455 21.88 31.47 -21.97
CA THR A 455 20.61 31.52 -21.24
C THR A 455 19.93 30.16 -21.05
N SER A 456 20.22 29.17 -21.91
CA SER A 456 19.64 27.82 -21.89
C SER A 456 20.42 26.82 -21.04
N LEU A 457 21.64 27.17 -20.60
CA LEU A 457 22.52 26.32 -19.79
C LEU A 457 22.15 26.32 -18.29
N ARG A 458 21.14 27.10 -17.87
CA ARG A 458 20.55 27.07 -16.52
C ARG A 458 19.45 26.01 -16.40
N LEU A 459 19.80 24.74 -16.67
CA LEU A 459 18.92 23.60 -16.41
C LEU A 459 18.84 23.35 -14.90
N GLY A 460 17.82 23.90 -14.22
CA GLY A 460 17.58 23.60 -12.79
C GLY A 460 16.99 24.71 -11.91
N THR A 461 16.53 25.85 -12.46
CA THR A 461 15.96 26.96 -11.65
C THR A 461 14.47 27.24 -11.90
N GLY A 462 13.69 26.23 -12.31
CA GLY A 462 12.26 26.41 -12.53
C GLY A 462 11.46 25.11 -12.47
N CYS A 463 10.98 24.80 -11.27
CA CYS A 463 9.65 24.28 -10.94
C CYS A 463 9.50 24.26 -9.42
#